data_AF-A0A0F8ZWN3-F1
#
_entry.id   AF-A0A0F8ZWN3-F1
#
_cell.length_a   1.000
_cell.length_b   1.000
_cell.length_c   1.000
_cell.angle_alpha   90.00
_cell.angle_beta   90.00
_cell.angle_gamma   90.00
#
_symmetry.space_group_name_H-M   'P 1'
#
loop_
_entity.id
_entity.type
_entity.pdbx_description
1 polymer ?
#
loop_
_entity_poly.entity_id
_entity_poly.type
_entity_poly.pdbx_seq_one_letter_code
_entity_poly.pdbx_strand_id
1 'polypeptide(L)'
;ITDTEELREFDKRFKNAHQGNLTPEQISLLRDFHKLSGDEQELFLEGHPELREDPRDEWLKKNPEDNARLAIWGKANILTKEAYDIAQRMIKDLNLPLKALPEFSLPPKESVESHFKYLDAIKEFSASSAEARLILSQDDTYREWRGLDEIDVSIPILELQIKNRELDDRFEVLETDEERAVFKVSNSIWWDDQRRIEALRRDASDEIANSWIDRGHTVDEFGANSSKALIWLLDNPDTYQWAIDNGLLEDRKAELLEREPILRINIQLEGLEEDSEEFIKLNHRKDAMQLDFPLIDTYVQWYTDPKLDKTGDADLWYEDDWFLIDHPDFYRAMLDKGVFKVRADFRTVPTREVFKLYQTYTDLGSVNAKKNFRFDHPELDNWGVIKFGWVSIKEQKRREGLTPTEKFQEAVAREEKERREGLKRIEEGLEELD
;
A
#
# COMPACT_ATOMS: atom_id res chain seq x y z
N ILE A 1 -53.46 39.01 23.85
CA ILE A 1 -54.05 39.94 24.84
C ILE A 1 -53.98 41.33 24.24
N THR A 2 -55.11 42.00 24.03
CA THR A 2 -55.16 43.34 23.41
C THR A 2 -55.39 44.46 24.42
N ASP A 3 -55.74 44.11 25.66
CA ASP A 3 -55.89 45.05 26.77
C ASP A 3 -54.58 45.22 27.54
N THR A 4 -54.20 46.46 27.82
CA THR A 4 -52.92 46.82 28.45
C THR A 4 -52.82 46.45 29.94
N GLU A 5 -53.93 46.41 30.67
CA GLU A 5 -53.92 45.95 32.07
C GLU A 5 -53.82 44.43 32.14
N GLU A 6 -54.57 43.72 31.29
CA GLU A 6 -54.47 42.26 31.18
C GLU A 6 -53.06 41.82 30.77
N LEU A 7 -52.41 42.53 29.86
CA LEU A 7 -51.04 42.22 29.43
C LEU A 7 -50.05 42.40 30.59
N ARG A 8 -50.24 43.46 31.41
CA ARG A 8 -49.42 43.73 32.60
C ARG A 8 -49.58 42.65 33.67
N GLU A 9 -50.80 42.19 33.92
CA GLU A 9 -51.04 41.10 34.87
C GLU A 9 -50.44 39.78 34.35
N PHE A 10 -50.56 39.53 33.05
CA PHE A 10 -49.98 38.37 32.39
C PHE A 10 -48.46 38.35 32.50
N ASP A 11 -47.77 39.43 32.16
CA ASP A 11 -46.30 39.55 32.27
C ASP A 11 -45.82 39.42 33.72
N LYS A 12 -46.61 39.89 34.69
CA LYS A 12 -46.28 39.77 36.11
C LYS A 12 -46.36 38.31 36.59
N ARG A 13 -47.33 37.55 36.06
CA ARG A 13 -47.56 36.14 36.35
C ARG A 13 -46.58 35.23 35.62
N PHE A 14 -46.19 35.63 34.42
CA PHE A 14 -45.26 34.94 33.55
C PHE A 14 -44.10 35.87 33.19
N LYS A 15 -43.23 36.14 34.18
CA LYS A 15 -42.09 37.08 34.01
C LYS A 15 -41.19 36.77 32.82
N ASN A 16 -41.20 35.53 32.36
CA ASN A 16 -40.44 35.03 31.22
C ASN A 16 -41.32 34.70 30.00
N ALA A 17 -42.58 35.13 29.94
CA ALA A 17 -43.45 34.89 28.77
C ALA A 17 -42.88 35.50 27.49
N HIS A 18 -42.19 36.63 27.60
CA HIS A 18 -41.44 37.24 26.52
C HIS A 18 -40.29 36.36 25.99
N GLN A 19 -39.88 35.33 26.75
CA GLN A 19 -38.83 34.37 26.38
C GLN A 19 -39.38 33.13 25.67
N GLY A 20 -40.69 32.99 25.48
CA GLY A 20 -41.28 31.78 24.90
C GLY A 20 -42.46 32.07 23.99
N ASN A 21 -42.22 32.19 22.69
CA ASN A 21 -43.24 32.05 21.65
C ASN A 21 -43.62 30.56 21.44
N LEU A 22 -43.64 29.77 22.51
CA LEU A 22 -43.87 28.33 22.45
C LEU A 22 -45.27 27.99 22.96
N THR A 23 -45.99 27.17 22.22
CA THR A 23 -47.29 26.65 22.67
C THR A 23 -47.10 25.72 23.89
N PRO A 24 -48.13 25.49 24.73
CA PRO A 24 -48.05 24.51 25.80
C PRO A 24 -47.65 23.11 25.33
N GLU A 25 -48.05 22.76 24.10
CA GLU A 25 -47.67 21.51 23.43
C GLU A 25 -46.17 21.51 23.09
N GLN A 26 -45.63 22.56 22.47
CA GLN A 26 -44.19 22.68 22.21
C GLN A 26 -43.34 22.65 23.49
N ILE A 27 -43.80 23.27 24.58
CA ILE A 27 -43.12 23.18 25.88
C ILE A 27 -43.13 21.75 26.42
N SER A 28 -44.23 21.01 26.23
CA SER A 28 -44.30 19.60 26.61
C SER A 28 -43.33 18.76 25.78
N LEU A 29 -43.34 18.95 24.46
CA LEU A 29 -42.47 18.24 23.54
C LEU A 29 -40.99 18.54 23.81
N LEU A 30 -40.61 19.79 24.09
CA LEU A 30 -39.24 20.13 24.49
C LEU A 30 -38.82 19.46 25.80
N ARG A 31 -39.72 19.34 26.78
CA ARG A 31 -39.43 18.60 28.01
C ARG A 31 -39.23 17.12 27.76
N ASP A 32 -39.97 16.55 26.81
CA ASP A 32 -39.82 15.15 26.44
C ASP A 32 -38.53 14.92 25.64
N PHE A 33 -38.22 15.78 24.68
CA PHE A 33 -36.95 15.82 23.96
C PHE A 33 -35.74 15.84 24.90
N HIS A 34 -35.72 16.72 25.91
CA HIS A 34 -34.60 16.82 26.86
C HIS A 34 -34.48 15.64 27.84
N LYS A 35 -35.43 14.70 27.88
CA LYS A 35 -35.29 13.44 28.63
C LYS A 35 -34.59 12.35 27.83
N LEU A 36 -34.55 12.48 26.50
CA LEU A 36 -33.90 11.54 25.59
C LEU A 36 -32.41 11.86 25.48
N SER A 37 -31.60 10.95 24.94
CA SER A 37 -30.17 11.18 24.67
C SER A 37 -29.70 10.45 23.42
N GLY A 38 -28.70 11.01 22.73
CA GLY A 38 -28.14 10.41 21.52
C GLY A 38 -29.19 10.26 20.41
N ASP A 39 -29.20 9.11 19.75
CA ASP A 39 -30.06 8.79 18.60
C ASP A 39 -31.56 8.95 18.90
N GLU A 40 -31.98 8.77 20.16
CA GLU A 40 -33.38 8.96 20.57
C GLU A 40 -33.85 10.42 20.40
N GLN A 41 -32.95 11.40 20.63
CA GLN A 41 -33.26 12.81 20.42
C GLN A 41 -33.47 13.12 18.94
N GLU A 42 -32.66 12.51 18.07
CA GLU A 42 -32.72 12.74 16.64
C GLU A 42 -34.01 12.18 16.03
N LEU A 43 -34.34 10.92 16.37
CA LEU A 43 -35.63 10.29 16.01
C LEU A 43 -36.82 11.09 16.55
N PHE A 44 -36.70 11.69 17.73
CA PHE A 44 -37.76 12.55 18.28
C PHE A 44 -37.95 13.83 17.46
N LEU A 45 -36.87 14.47 17.04
CA LEU A 45 -36.93 15.66 16.20
C LEU A 45 -37.45 15.36 14.78
N GLU A 46 -37.21 14.16 14.25
CA GLU A 46 -37.82 13.71 12.99
C GLU A 46 -39.34 13.57 13.12
N GLY A 47 -39.82 13.06 14.26
CA GLY A 47 -41.25 12.96 14.56
C GLY A 47 -41.92 14.30 14.90
N HIS A 48 -41.13 15.31 15.28
CA HIS A 48 -41.59 16.61 15.75
C HIS A 48 -40.86 17.78 15.05
N PRO A 49 -41.02 17.94 13.72
CA PRO A 49 -40.32 18.98 12.95
C PRO A 49 -40.63 20.41 13.43
N GLU A 50 -41.77 20.63 14.08
CA GLU A 50 -42.17 21.91 14.69
C GLU A 50 -41.22 22.39 15.80
N LEU A 51 -40.38 21.51 16.34
CA LEU A 51 -39.34 21.87 17.30
C LEU A 51 -38.07 22.40 16.61
N ARG A 52 -37.89 22.14 15.31
CA ARG A 52 -36.77 22.66 14.51
C ARG A 52 -37.06 24.04 13.95
N GLU A 53 -38.31 24.49 13.95
CA GLU A 53 -38.71 25.77 13.38
C GLU A 53 -38.87 26.85 14.47
N ASP A 54 -38.30 28.04 14.26
CA ASP A 54 -38.61 29.20 15.10
C ASP A 54 -40.02 29.71 14.72
N PRO A 55 -41.02 29.63 15.63
CA PRO A 55 -42.39 30.06 15.33
C PRO A 55 -42.48 31.53 14.91
N ARG A 56 -41.54 32.37 15.41
CA ARG A 56 -41.44 33.77 15.03
C ARG A 56 -41.03 33.90 13.57
N ASP A 57 -40.03 33.15 13.14
CA ASP A 57 -39.52 33.22 11.77
C ASP A 57 -40.55 32.68 10.77
N GLU A 58 -41.25 31.59 11.10
CA GLU A 58 -42.33 31.07 10.26
C GLU A 58 -43.52 32.03 10.18
N TRP A 59 -43.85 32.73 11.26
CA TRP A 59 -44.84 33.81 11.21
C TRP A 59 -44.36 34.98 10.33
N LEU A 60 -43.09 35.39 10.47
CA LEU A 60 -42.51 36.48 9.68
C LEU A 60 -42.43 36.15 8.18
N LYS A 61 -42.11 34.90 7.81
CA LYS A 61 -42.17 34.44 6.42
C LYS A 61 -43.57 34.58 5.81
N LYS A 62 -44.62 34.31 6.61
CA LYS A 62 -46.03 34.46 6.20
C LYS A 62 -46.54 35.90 6.23
N ASN A 63 -45.82 36.81 6.88
CA ASN A 63 -46.18 38.23 7.03
C ASN A 63 -45.02 39.12 6.55
N PRO A 64 -44.74 39.14 5.23
CA PRO A 64 -43.55 39.76 4.67
C PRO A 64 -43.48 41.27 4.91
N GLU A 65 -44.61 41.96 5.04
CA GLU A 65 -44.64 43.38 5.40
C GLU A 65 -44.12 43.64 6.81
N ASP A 66 -44.52 42.81 7.79
CA ASP A 66 -44.03 42.93 9.16
C ASP A 66 -42.58 42.46 9.28
N ASN A 67 -42.17 41.44 8.51
CA ASN A 67 -40.76 41.07 8.41
C ASN A 67 -39.91 42.21 7.83
N ALA A 68 -40.36 42.87 6.77
CA ALA A 68 -39.69 44.03 6.19
C ALA A 68 -39.55 45.18 7.19
N ARG A 69 -40.63 45.52 7.91
CA ARG A 69 -40.61 46.55 8.96
C ARG A 69 -39.60 46.20 10.05
N LEU A 70 -39.67 44.99 10.60
CA LEU A 70 -38.78 44.57 11.68
C LEU A 70 -37.32 44.50 11.22
N ALA A 71 -37.06 44.07 9.99
CA ALA A 71 -35.72 44.04 9.42
C ALA A 71 -35.11 45.44 9.27
N ILE A 72 -35.85 46.43 8.74
CA ILE A 72 -35.37 47.83 8.62
C ILE A 72 -34.94 48.40 9.98
N TRP A 73 -35.58 47.99 11.07
CA TRP A 73 -35.26 48.43 12.43
C TRP A 73 -34.30 47.49 13.18
N GLY A 74 -33.70 46.51 12.50
CA GLY A 74 -32.72 45.56 13.05
C GLY A 74 -33.29 44.66 14.14
N LYS A 75 -34.60 44.37 14.07
CA LYS A 75 -35.31 43.53 15.04
C LYS A 75 -35.49 42.08 14.59
N ALA A 76 -35.33 41.81 13.29
CA ALA A 76 -35.38 40.47 12.71
C ALA A 76 -34.49 40.42 11.46
N ASN A 77 -34.07 39.23 11.06
CA ASN A 77 -33.46 39.02 9.75
C ASN A 77 -34.53 39.15 8.66
N ILE A 78 -34.13 39.53 7.45
CA ILE A 78 -35.02 39.46 6.29
C ILE A 78 -35.13 37.98 5.86
N LEU A 79 -36.34 37.43 5.83
CA LEU A 79 -36.54 35.98 5.68
C LEU A 79 -37.09 35.57 4.30
N THR A 80 -37.63 36.51 3.53
CA THR A 80 -38.16 36.24 2.19
C THR A 80 -37.80 37.35 1.21
N LYS A 81 -37.73 36.98 -0.09
CA LYS A 81 -37.50 37.94 -1.17
C LYS A 81 -38.60 39.00 -1.26
N GLU A 82 -39.84 38.62 -0.98
CA GLU A 82 -40.96 39.56 -0.91
C GLU A 82 -40.78 40.59 0.21
N ALA A 83 -40.37 40.14 1.41
CA ALA A 83 -40.07 41.05 2.51
C ALA A 83 -38.91 41.99 2.13
N TYR A 84 -37.88 41.50 1.47
CA TYR A 84 -36.77 42.33 0.99
C TYR A 84 -37.25 43.43 0.03
N ASP A 85 -38.08 43.08 -0.95
CA ASP A 85 -38.63 44.04 -1.92
C ASP A 85 -39.55 45.07 -1.24
N ILE A 86 -40.34 44.66 -0.23
CA ILE A 86 -41.12 45.58 0.60
C ILE A 86 -40.19 46.51 1.39
N ALA A 87 -39.12 45.98 1.99
CA ALA A 87 -38.17 46.76 2.78
C ALA A 87 -37.48 47.83 1.91
N GLN A 88 -37.06 47.46 0.70
CA GLN A 88 -36.48 48.40 -0.27
C GLN A 88 -37.46 49.53 -0.65
N ARG A 89 -38.75 49.22 -0.85
CA ARG A 89 -39.78 50.24 -1.07
C ARG A 89 -39.95 51.15 0.15
N MET A 90 -40.04 50.59 1.35
CA MET A 90 -40.16 51.37 2.59
C MET A 90 -38.98 52.31 2.81
N ILE A 91 -37.74 51.85 2.56
CA ILE A 91 -36.54 52.70 2.64
C ILE A 91 -36.63 53.91 1.72
N LYS A 92 -37.08 53.69 0.48
CA LYS A 92 -37.27 54.75 -0.51
C LYS A 92 -38.39 55.72 -0.11
N ASP A 93 -39.55 55.19 0.28
CA ASP A 93 -40.74 55.98 0.59
C ASP A 93 -40.55 56.83 1.87
N LEU A 94 -39.86 56.27 2.86
CA LEU A 94 -39.51 56.95 4.11
C LEU A 94 -38.24 57.81 3.99
N ASN A 95 -37.58 57.81 2.83
CA ASN A 95 -36.32 58.50 2.58
C ASN A 95 -35.25 58.20 3.65
N LEU A 96 -35.14 56.92 4.03
CA LEU A 96 -34.17 56.47 5.02
C LEU A 96 -32.78 56.42 4.37
N PRO A 97 -31.76 57.11 4.93
CA PRO A 97 -30.41 56.95 4.45
C PRO A 97 -29.92 55.53 4.78
N LEU A 98 -29.24 54.86 3.84
CA LEU A 98 -28.73 53.48 4.04
C LEU A 98 -27.86 53.34 5.30
N LYS A 99 -27.14 54.40 5.69
CA LYS A 99 -26.32 54.44 6.93
C LYS A 99 -27.14 54.43 8.22
N ALA A 100 -28.45 54.69 8.17
CA ALA A 100 -29.34 54.63 9.33
C ALA A 100 -29.93 53.22 9.53
N LEU A 101 -29.77 52.32 8.56
CA LEU A 101 -30.15 50.93 8.73
C LEU A 101 -29.15 50.25 9.68
N PRO A 102 -29.61 49.43 10.63
CA PRO A 102 -28.70 48.66 11.46
C PRO A 102 -27.82 47.74 10.61
N GLU A 103 -26.60 47.48 11.07
CA GLU A 103 -25.68 46.56 10.39
C GLU A 103 -26.35 45.19 10.20
N PHE A 104 -26.09 44.55 9.06
CA PHE A 104 -26.62 43.24 8.69
C PHE A 104 -28.15 43.13 8.53
N SER A 105 -28.89 44.25 8.51
CA SER A 105 -30.35 44.25 8.39
C SER A 105 -30.85 43.81 7.01
N LEU A 106 -30.17 44.27 5.95
CA LEU A 106 -30.54 43.97 4.56
C LEU A 106 -29.27 43.61 3.77
N PRO A 107 -29.27 42.45 3.07
CA PRO A 107 -28.13 42.07 2.24
C PRO A 107 -27.95 43.05 1.07
N PRO A 108 -26.74 43.16 0.50
CA PRO A 108 -26.49 43.86 -0.76
C PRO A 108 -27.41 43.34 -1.86
N LYS A 109 -27.80 44.20 -2.79
CA LYS A 109 -28.83 43.87 -3.79
C LYS A 109 -28.40 42.73 -4.72
N GLU A 110 -27.12 42.67 -5.02
CA GLU A 110 -26.43 41.64 -5.78
C GLU A 110 -26.39 40.29 -5.05
N SER A 111 -26.49 40.28 -3.72
CA SER A 111 -26.33 39.12 -2.85
C SER A 111 -27.63 38.60 -2.24
N VAL A 112 -28.78 39.09 -2.71
CA VAL A 112 -30.10 38.73 -2.16
C VAL A 112 -30.38 37.23 -2.32
N GLU A 113 -30.01 36.64 -3.45
CA GLU A 113 -30.20 35.20 -3.65
C GLU A 113 -29.28 34.37 -2.76
N SER A 114 -28.01 34.76 -2.64
CA SER A 114 -27.03 34.15 -1.73
C SER A 114 -27.51 34.21 -0.29
N HIS A 115 -28.15 35.31 0.11
CA HIS A 115 -28.71 35.45 1.45
C HIS A 115 -29.75 34.38 1.78
N PHE A 116 -30.75 34.21 0.91
CA PHE A 116 -31.81 33.24 1.16
C PHE A 116 -31.31 31.80 1.02
N LYS A 117 -30.48 31.50 0.01
CA LYS A 117 -29.83 30.18 -0.10
C LYS A 117 -29.05 29.84 1.16
N TYR A 118 -28.35 30.81 1.75
CA TYR A 118 -27.57 30.60 2.97
C TYR A 118 -28.45 30.36 4.20
N LEU A 119 -29.57 31.08 4.33
CA LEU A 119 -30.54 30.84 5.40
C LEU A 119 -31.16 29.44 5.28
N ASP A 120 -31.51 29.02 4.07
CA ASP A 120 -32.04 27.68 3.80
C ASP A 120 -30.98 26.61 4.13
N ALA A 121 -29.73 26.79 3.69
CA ALA A 121 -28.63 25.89 4.01
C ALA A 121 -28.33 25.79 5.51
N ILE A 122 -28.41 26.90 6.26
CA ILE A 122 -28.27 26.85 7.74
C ILE A 122 -29.41 26.07 8.36
N LYS A 123 -30.66 26.34 7.93
CA LYS A 123 -31.85 25.67 8.47
C LYS A 123 -31.74 24.15 8.27
N GLU A 124 -31.22 23.72 7.14
CA GLU A 124 -31.12 22.31 6.77
C GLU A 124 -29.86 21.62 7.34
N PHE A 125 -28.68 22.24 7.24
CA PHE A 125 -27.39 21.55 7.48
C PHE A 125 -26.50 22.17 8.57
N SER A 126 -26.80 23.38 9.07
CA SER A 126 -25.95 24.26 9.92
C SER A 126 -25.07 25.27 9.17
N ALA A 127 -24.59 26.29 9.89
CA ALA A 127 -23.74 27.36 9.35
C ALA A 127 -22.31 26.91 8.98
N SER A 128 -21.83 25.81 9.55
CA SER A 128 -20.51 25.23 9.24
C SER A 128 -20.56 24.17 8.12
N SER A 129 -21.75 23.90 7.58
CA SER A 129 -21.94 22.93 6.50
C SER A 129 -21.22 23.33 5.21
N ALA A 130 -20.93 22.34 4.35
CA ALA A 130 -20.29 22.59 3.06
C ALA A 130 -21.15 23.48 2.15
N GLU A 131 -22.48 23.36 2.20
CA GLU A 131 -23.46 24.16 1.45
C GLU A 131 -23.40 25.62 1.87
N ALA A 132 -23.46 25.88 3.18
CA ALA A 132 -23.39 27.23 3.73
C ALA A 132 -22.04 27.89 3.37
N ARG A 133 -20.94 27.14 3.49
CA ARG A 133 -19.60 27.62 3.11
C ARG A 133 -19.46 27.85 1.60
N LEU A 134 -20.06 26.99 0.77
CA LEU A 134 -20.02 27.12 -0.69
C LEU A 134 -20.70 28.43 -1.12
N ILE A 135 -21.88 28.72 -0.56
CA ILE A 135 -22.60 29.97 -0.83
C ILE A 135 -21.77 31.20 -0.46
N LEU A 136 -21.10 31.17 0.70
CA LEU A 136 -20.21 32.25 1.14
C LEU A 136 -18.97 32.39 0.25
N SER A 137 -18.40 31.28 -0.23
CA SER A 137 -17.23 31.30 -1.11
C SER A 137 -17.53 31.77 -2.54
N GLN A 138 -18.79 31.66 -2.99
CA GLN A 138 -19.22 32.11 -4.32
C GLN A 138 -19.65 33.59 -4.35
N ASP A 139 -19.88 34.21 -3.20
CA ASP A 139 -20.35 35.59 -3.07
C ASP A 139 -19.59 36.34 -1.97
N ASP A 140 -18.40 36.84 -2.32
CA ASP A 140 -17.54 37.61 -1.42
C ASP A 140 -18.24 38.86 -0.88
N THR A 141 -19.10 39.50 -1.68
CA THR A 141 -19.84 40.70 -1.26
C THR A 141 -20.79 40.34 -0.12
N TYR A 142 -21.46 39.20 -0.22
CA TYR A 142 -22.32 38.69 0.84
C TYR A 142 -21.55 38.28 2.09
N ARG A 143 -20.42 37.58 1.93
CA ARG A 143 -19.56 37.12 3.02
C ARG A 143 -18.99 38.30 3.82
N GLU A 144 -18.42 39.29 3.13
CA GLU A 144 -17.92 40.53 3.73
C GLU A 144 -19.05 41.31 4.40
N TRP A 145 -20.22 41.38 3.74
CA TRP A 145 -21.39 42.00 4.35
C TRP A 145 -21.83 41.26 5.60
N ARG A 146 -21.67 39.94 5.74
CA ARG A 146 -21.96 39.21 7.00
C ARG A 146 -20.88 39.42 8.07
N GLY A 147 -19.77 40.08 7.76
CA GLY A 147 -18.61 40.20 8.64
C GLY A 147 -17.91 38.87 8.89
N LEU A 148 -17.93 37.95 7.92
CA LEU A 148 -17.29 36.64 8.02
C LEU A 148 -15.92 36.66 7.33
N ASP A 149 -14.99 35.90 7.90
CA ASP A 149 -13.66 35.68 7.31
C ASP A 149 -13.74 34.90 5.99
N GLU A 150 -12.67 34.98 5.19
CA GLU A 150 -12.53 34.20 3.97
C GLU A 150 -12.55 32.70 4.26
N ILE A 151 -13.18 31.94 3.37
CA ILE A 151 -13.28 30.49 3.50
C ILE A 151 -11.97 29.87 3.00
N ASP A 152 -11.24 29.22 3.91
CA ASP A 152 -9.95 28.56 3.66
C ASP A 152 -10.04 27.25 2.84
N VAL A 153 -11.25 26.77 2.56
CA VAL A 153 -11.50 25.56 1.79
C VAL A 153 -11.90 25.93 0.37
N SER A 154 -11.23 25.33 -0.62
CA SER A 154 -11.50 25.59 -2.03
C SER A 154 -12.90 25.13 -2.46
N ILE A 155 -13.50 25.86 -3.41
CA ILE A 155 -14.83 25.55 -3.98
C ILE A 155 -14.93 24.08 -4.44
N PRO A 156 -13.95 23.50 -5.17
CA PRO A 156 -14.04 22.11 -5.60
C PRO A 156 -14.16 21.11 -4.45
N ILE A 157 -13.52 21.36 -3.30
CA ILE A 157 -13.67 20.51 -2.12
C ILE A 157 -15.10 20.58 -1.59
N LEU A 158 -15.65 21.79 -1.45
CA LEU A 158 -17.01 22.00 -0.95
C LEU A 158 -18.04 21.33 -1.84
N GLU A 159 -17.91 21.45 -3.16
CA GLU A 159 -18.79 20.79 -4.12
C GLU A 159 -18.74 19.25 -4.00
N LEU A 160 -17.55 18.66 -3.84
CA LEU A 160 -17.39 17.22 -3.63
C LEU A 160 -17.98 16.77 -2.29
N GLN A 161 -17.83 17.55 -1.22
CA GLN A 161 -18.44 17.25 0.08
C GLN A 161 -19.97 17.25 0.00
N ILE A 162 -20.57 18.23 -0.68
CA ILE A 162 -22.03 18.28 -0.89
C ILE A 162 -22.49 17.09 -1.72
N LYS A 163 -21.78 16.79 -2.82
CA LYS A 163 -22.09 15.65 -3.69
C LYS A 163 -22.09 14.32 -2.94
N ASN A 164 -21.18 14.16 -1.99
CA ASN A 164 -20.92 12.90 -1.30
C ASN A 164 -21.59 12.77 0.07
N ARG A 165 -22.32 13.80 0.54
CA ARG A 165 -22.93 13.86 1.87
C ARG A 165 -23.69 12.58 2.25
N GLU A 166 -24.66 12.14 1.45
CA GLU A 166 -25.45 10.94 1.76
C GLU A 166 -24.60 9.66 1.86
N LEU A 167 -23.50 9.58 1.11
CA LEU A 167 -22.58 8.43 1.15
C LEU A 167 -21.63 8.53 2.34
N ASP A 168 -21.21 9.73 2.72
CA ASP A 168 -20.42 9.99 3.93
C ASP A 168 -21.22 9.55 5.17
N ASP A 169 -22.48 10.00 5.29
CA ASP A 169 -23.37 9.64 6.39
C ASP A 169 -23.57 8.10 6.47
N ARG A 170 -23.77 7.45 5.31
CA ARG A 170 -23.89 5.98 5.23
C ARG A 170 -22.61 5.25 5.57
N PHE A 171 -21.44 5.83 5.31
CA PHE A 171 -20.15 5.22 5.61
C PHE A 171 -19.81 5.33 7.10
N GLU A 172 -20.14 6.46 7.74
CA GLU A 172 -19.88 6.71 9.16
C GLU A 172 -20.60 5.72 10.09
N VAL A 173 -21.80 5.29 9.71
CA VAL A 173 -22.58 4.30 10.48
C VAL A 173 -22.10 2.85 10.32
N LEU A 174 -21.14 2.56 9.43
CA LEU A 174 -20.58 1.22 9.28
C LEU A 174 -19.59 0.91 10.40
N GLU A 175 -19.82 -0.18 11.12
CA GLU A 175 -19.08 -0.55 12.32
C GLU A 175 -17.84 -1.39 12.03
N THR A 176 -17.87 -2.23 10.98
CA THR A 176 -16.81 -3.20 10.69
C THR A 176 -15.94 -2.81 9.50
N ASP A 177 -14.69 -3.27 9.50
CA ASP A 177 -13.76 -3.07 8.38
C ASP A 177 -14.22 -3.82 7.13
N GLU A 178 -14.87 -4.97 7.28
CA GLU A 178 -15.45 -5.74 6.18
C GLU A 178 -16.59 -4.98 5.49
N GLU A 179 -17.53 -4.39 6.25
CA GLU A 179 -18.61 -3.57 5.69
C GLU A 179 -18.06 -2.35 4.95
N ARG A 180 -17.06 -1.68 5.54
CA ARG A 180 -16.39 -0.53 4.92
C ARG A 180 -15.67 -0.92 3.64
N ALA A 181 -15.02 -2.08 3.59
CA ALA A 181 -14.38 -2.60 2.38
C ALA A 181 -15.42 -2.87 1.28
N VAL A 182 -16.53 -3.54 1.60
CA VAL A 182 -17.63 -3.79 0.65
C VAL A 182 -18.25 -2.49 0.14
N PHE A 183 -18.41 -1.49 1.01
CA PHE A 183 -18.94 -0.18 0.67
C PHE A 183 -18.02 0.56 -0.32
N LYS A 184 -16.70 0.57 -0.08
CA LYS A 184 -15.72 1.20 -0.98
C LYS A 184 -15.74 0.58 -2.37
N VAL A 185 -15.81 -0.76 -2.46
CA VAL A 185 -15.90 -1.47 -3.75
C VAL A 185 -17.20 -1.12 -4.48
N SER A 186 -18.32 -1.04 -3.77
CA SER A 186 -19.64 -0.74 -4.36
C SER A 186 -19.81 0.73 -4.76
N ASN A 187 -18.99 1.63 -4.20
CA ASN A 187 -19.06 3.08 -4.40
C ASN A 187 -17.68 3.65 -4.78
N SER A 188 -17.02 3.08 -5.79
CA SER A 188 -15.66 3.44 -6.16
C SER A 188 -15.48 4.93 -6.47
N ILE A 189 -16.43 5.55 -7.19
CA ILE A 189 -16.41 6.99 -7.52
C ILE A 189 -16.37 7.86 -6.26
N TRP A 190 -17.13 7.50 -5.23
CA TRP A 190 -17.13 8.23 -3.96
C TRP A 190 -15.77 8.12 -3.28
N TRP A 191 -15.15 6.93 -3.30
CA TRP A 191 -13.84 6.72 -2.71
C TRP A 191 -12.73 7.49 -3.47
N ASP A 192 -12.87 7.63 -4.78
CA ASP A 192 -11.99 8.48 -5.60
C ASP A 192 -12.15 9.96 -5.27
N ASP A 193 -13.39 10.42 -5.06
CA ASP A 193 -13.65 11.79 -4.61
C ASP A 193 -13.08 12.04 -3.21
N GLN A 194 -13.10 11.06 -2.30
CA GLN A 194 -12.46 11.19 -0.98
C GLN A 194 -10.94 11.39 -1.11
N ARG A 195 -10.28 10.64 -2.00
CA ARG A 195 -8.84 10.85 -2.31
C ARG A 195 -8.59 12.19 -2.96
N ARG A 196 -9.48 12.66 -3.83
CA ARG A 196 -9.40 13.99 -4.43
C ARG A 196 -9.51 15.08 -3.37
N ILE A 197 -10.47 14.98 -2.45
CA ILE A 197 -10.61 15.89 -1.31
C ILE A 197 -9.33 15.89 -0.46
N GLU A 198 -8.78 14.71 -0.15
CA GLU A 198 -7.53 14.59 0.61
C GLU A 198 -6.35 15.32 -0.04
N ALA A 199 -6.22 15.19 -1.36
CA ALA A 199 -5.18 15.85 -2.15
C ALA A 199 -5.41 17.37 -2.25
N LEU A 200 -6.63 17.81 -2.56
CA LEU A 200 -6.96 19.23 -2.69
C LEU A 200 -6.84 20.00 -1.37
N ARG A 201 -7.11 19.36 -0.22
CA ARG A 201 -6.88 19.96 1.11
C ARG A 201 -5.40 20.25 1.42
N ARG A 202 -4.50 19.70 0.59
CA ARG A 202 -3.05 19.86 0.65
C ARG A 202 -2.52 20.59 -0.59
N ASP A 203 -3.36 21.45 -1.16
CA ASP A 203 -3.05 22.31 -2.30
C ASP A 203 -2.49 21.56 -3.52
N ALA A 204 -2.88 20.29 -3.71
CA ALA A 204 -2.50 19.53 -4.89
C ALA A 204 -3.06 20.17 -6.16
N SER A 205 -2.29 20.12 -7.25
CA SER A 205 -2.84 20.39 -8.58
C SER A 205 -3.80 19.28 -9.00
N ASP A 206 -4.68 19.55 -9.96
CA ASP A 206 -5.60 18.53 -10.51
C ASP A 206 -4.85 17.30 -11.06
N GLU A 207 -3.66 17.50 -11.65
CA GLU A 207 -2.82 16.42 -12.15
C GLU A 207 -2.32 15.51 -11.01
N ILE A 208 -1.82 16.10 -9.93
CA ILE A 208 -1.37 15.36 -8.74
C ILE A 208 -2.56 14.68 -8.06
N ALA A 209 -3.71 15.35 -7.97
CA ALA A 209 -4.92 14.77 -7.39
C ALA A 209 -5.41 13.54 -8.20
N ASN A 210 -5.40 13.61 -9.53
CA ASN A 210 -5.76 12.46 -10.38
C ASN A 210 -4.74 11.32 -10.27
N SER A 211 -3.45 11.64 -10.28
CA SER A 211 -2.39 10.65 -10.06
C SER A 211 -2.51 10.01 -8.67
N TRP A 212 -2.91 10.76 -7.63
CA TRP A 212 -3.16 10.22 -6.29
C TRP A 212 -4.34 9.24 -6.27
N ILE A 213 -5.39 9.50 -7.05
CA ILE A 213 -6.50 8.56 -7.25
C ILE A 213 -6.01 7.27 -7.93
N ASP A 214 -5.20 7.37 -8.98
CA ASP A 214 -4.62 6.21 -9.68
C ASP A 214 -3.76 5.33 -8.75
N ARG A 215 -2.99 5.97 -7.86
CA ARG A 215 -2.28 5.25 -6.79
C ARG A 215 -3.26 4.54 -5.88
N GLY A 216 -4.33 5.23 -5.49
CA GLY A 216 -5.41 4.69 -4.68
C GLY A 216 -5.99 3.40 -5.27
N HIS A 217 -6.29 3.38 -6.56
CA HIS A 217 -6.73 2.17 -7.26
C HIS A 217 -5.70 1.05 -7.20
N THR A 218 -4.42 1.37 -7.46
CA THR A 218 -3.33 0.38 -7.39
C THR A 218 -3.20 -0.21 -5.99
N VAL A 219 -3.37 0.62 -4.95
CA VAL A 219 -3.32 0.21 -3.54
C VAL A 219 -4.52 -0.63 -3.14
N ASP A 220 -5.72 -0.29 -3.60
CA ASP A 220 -6.93 -1.08 -3.33
C ASP A 220 -6.84 -2.47 -3.95
N GLU A 221 -6.28 -2.56 -5.17
CA GLU A 221 -6.19 -3.83 -5.91
C GLU A 221 -5.08 -4.75 -5.35
N PHE A 222 -3.90 -4.20 -5.07
CA PHE A 222 -2.72 -5.01 -4.75
C PHE A 222 -2.23 -4.87 -3.30
N GLY A 223 -2.72 -3.87 -2.56
CA GLY A 223 -2.20 -3.48 -1.26
C GLY A 223 -1.02 -2.52 -1.34
N ALA A 224 -0.87 -1.65 -0.33
CA ALA A 224 0.12 -0.56 -0.32
C ALA A 224 1.58 -1.01 -0.34
N ASN A 225 1.87 -2.23 0.12
CA ASN A 225 3.22 -2.81 0.16
C ASN A 225 3.52 -3.77 -1.00
N SER A 226 2.61 -3.89 -1.98
CA SER A 226 2.83 -4.74 -3.15
C SER A 226 3.91 -4.18 -4.07
N SER A 227 4.55 -5.05 -4.85
CA SER A 227 5.54 -4.60 -5.83
C SER A 227 4.94 -3.62 -6.84
N LYS A 228 3.67 -3.80 -7.24
CA LYS A 228 2.95 -2.88 -8.14
C LYS A 228 2.74 -1.50 -7.52
N ALA A 229 2.24 -1.41 -6.27
CA ALA A 229 2.05 -0.13 -5.60
C ALA A 229 3.39 0.61 -5.35
N LEU A 230 4.46 -0.13 -5.04
CA LEU A 230 5.78 0.45 -4.83
C LEU A 230 6.44 0.91 -6.14
N ILE A 231 6.31 0.16 -7.23
CA ILE A 231 6.78 0.60 -8.55
C ILE A 231 5.99 1.79 -9.06
N TRP A 232 4.68 1.84 -8.79
CA TRP A 232 3.85 3.00 -9.13
C TRP A 232 4.44 4.30 -8.57
N LEU A 233 4.95 4.29 -7.32
CA LEU A 233 5.62 5.46 -6.71
C LEU A 233 6.89 5.88 -7.46
N LEU A 234 7.68 4.92 -7.96
CA LEU A 234 8.88 5.19 -8.74
C LEU A 234 8.54 5.71 -10.15
N ASP A 235 7.46 5.20 -10.74
CA ASP A 235 6.99 5.60 -12.07
C ASP A 235 6.23 6.95 -12.05
N ASN A 236 5.80 7.43 -10.87
CA ASN A 236 5.12 8.72 -10.66
C ASN A 236 5.88 9.61 -9.63
N PRO A 237 7.11 10.04 -9.95
CA PRO A 237 8.00 10.67 -8.97
C PRO A 237 7.46 12.00 -8.43
N ASP A 238 6.72 12.78 -9.22
CA ASP A 238 6.17 14.07 -8.81
C ASP A 238 5.07 13.90 -7.75
N THR A 239 4.13 12.97 -7.99
CA THR A 239 3.08 12.62 -7.02
C THR A 239 3.69 11.98 -5.76
N TYR A 240 4.72 11.15 -5.92
CA TYR A 240 5.40 10.58 -4.76
C TYR A 240 6.09 11.67 -3.92
N GLN A 241 6.81 12.60 -4.54
CA GLN A 241 7.45 13.71 -3.83
C GLN A 241 6.42 14.59 -3.13
N TRP A 242 5.32 14.97 -3.82
CA TRP A 242 4.22 15.72 -3.21
C TRP A 242 3.63 15.02 -1.99
N ALA A 243 3.44 13.70 -2.06
CA ALA A 243 2.90 12.93 -0.94
C ALA A 243 3.87 12.89 0.26
N ILE A 244 5.18 12.84 0.02
CA ILE A 244 6.21 12.97 1.07
C ILE A 244 6.16 14.36 1.70
N ASP A 245 6.18 15.41 0.89
CA ASP A 245 6.22 16.81 1.34
C ASP A 245 5.00 17.18 2.20
N ASN A 246 3.87 16.51 1.97
CA ASN A 246 2.62 16.69 2.72
C ASN A 246 2.38 15.63 3.82
N GLY A 247 3.38 14.81 4.15
CA GLY A 247 3.32 13.84 5.24
C GLY A 247 2.32 12.70 5.04
N LEU A 248 1.94 12.40 3.78
CA LEU A 248 1.08 11.27 3.42
C LEU A 248 1.87 9.97 3.30
N LEU A 249 3.17 10.05 2.97
CA LEU A 249 4.06 8.91 2.83
C LEU A 249 5.42 9.19 3.47
N GLU A 250 6.10 8.13 3.88
CA GLU A 250 7.50 8.19 4.32
C GLU A 250 8.43 8.27 3.10
N ASP A 251 9.53 9.03 3.25
CA ASP A 251 10.60 9.05 2.25
C ASP A 251 11.40 7.75 2.31
N ARG A 252 11.09 6.86 1.36
CA ARG A 252 11.77 5.58 1.14
C ARG A 252 12.38 5.53 -0.26
N LYS A 253 12.56 6.67 -0.92
CA LYS A 253 12.97 6.73 -2.33
C LYS A 253 14.28 5.99 -2.60
N ALA A 254 15.28 6.16 -1.75
CA ALA A 254 16.57 5.48 -1.88
C ALA A 254 16.44 3.95 -1.75
N GLU A 255 15.68 3.47 -0.75
CA GLU A 255 15.42 2.04 -0.56
C GLU A 255 14.67 1.45 -1.77
N LEU A 256 13.67 2.16 -2.28
CA LEU A 256 12.88 1.70 -3.42
C LEU A 256 13.70 1.64 -4.71
N LEU A 257 14.60 2.61 -4.94
CA LEU A 257 15.51 2.59 -6.10
C LEU A 257 16.49 1.41 -6.03
N GLU A 258 17.02 1.07 -4.85
CA GLU A 258 17.87 -0.12 -4.67
C GLU A 258 17.10 -1.41 -4.98
N ARG A 259 15.83 -1.47 -4.58
CA ARG A 259 14.96 -2.65 -4.75
C ARG A 259 14.24 -2.70 -6.10
N GLU A 260 14.29 -1.65 -6.89
CA GLU A 260 13.52 -1.50 -8.13
C GLU A 260 13.66 -2.72 -9.07
N PRO A 261 14.87 -3.26 -9.35
CA PRO A 261 15.01 -4.41 -10.24
C PRO A 261 14.25 -5.64 -9.73
N ILE A 262 14.29 -5.90 -8.42
CA ILE A 262 13.59 -7.02 -7.78
C ILE A 262 12.08 -6.79 -7.83
N LEU A 263 11.61 -5.57 -7.54
CA LEU A 263 10.19 -5.23 -7.58
C LEU A 263 9.62 -5.40 -8.99
N ARG A 264 10.33 -4.95 -10.04
CA ARG A 264 9.89 -5.15 -11.42
C ARG A 264 9.87 -6.62 -11.83
N ILE A 265 10.84 -7.43 -11.37
CA ILE A 265 10.81 -8.89 -11.61
C ILE A 265 9.60 -9.53 -10.92
N ASN A 266 9.26 -9.14 -9.68
CA ASN A 266 8.06 -9.67 -9.01
C ASN A 266 6.78 -9.39 -9.81
N ILE A 267 6.64 -8.18 -10.38
CA ILE A 267 5.49 -7.84 -11.24
C ILE A 267 5.46 -8.72 -12.50
N GLN A 268 6.61 -9.00 -13.11
CA GLN A 268 6.70 -9.89 -14.28
C GLN A 268 6.32 -11.33 -13.92
N LEU A 269 6.76 -11.83 -12.76
CA LEU A 269 6.46 -13.18 -12.29
C LEU A 269 4.96 -13.40 -12.04
N GLU A 270 4.21 -12.39 -11.57
CA GLU A 270 2.75 -12.49 -11.33
C GLU A 270 1.95 -12.84 -12.59
N GLY A 271 2.50 -12.58 -13.80
CA GLY A 271 1.83 -12.86 -15.07
C GLY A 271 2.26 -14.16 -15.76
N LEU A 272 3.12 -14.96 -15.14
CA LEU A 272 3.69 -16.18 -15.74
C LEU A 272 3.23 -17.44 -15.01
N GLU A 273 3.15 -18.57 -15.73
CA GLU A 273 2.91 -19.89 -15.13
C GLU A 273 4.16 -20.35 -14.37
N GLU A 274 4.01 -20.88 -13.15
CA GLU A 274 5.13 -21.21 -12.25
C GLU A 274 6.12 -22.24 -12.83
N ASP A 275 5.68 -23.10 -13.74
CA ASP A 275 6.48 -24.12 -14.40
C ASP A 275 7.03 -23.69 -15.78
N SER A 276 6.71 -22.47 -16.24
CA SER A 276 7.26 -21.92 -17.47
C SER A 276 8.77 -21.68 -17.37
N GLU A 277 9.47 -21.87 -18.49
CA GLU A 277 10.92 -21.62 -18.56
C GLU A 277 11.25 -20.16 -18.21
N GLU A 278 10.41 -19.21 -18.63
CA GLU A 278 10.53 -17.80 -18.30
C GLU A 278 10.38 -17.52 -16.80
N PHE A 279 9.40 -18.13 -16.13
CA PHE A 279 9.21 -17.97 -14.68
C PHE A 279 10.43 -18.47 -13.92
N ILE A 280 10.91 -19.67 -14.23
CA ILE A 280 12.07 -20.28 -13.57
C ILE A 280 13.31 -19.38 -13.74
N LYS A 281 13.56 -18.88 -14.96
CA LYS A 281 14.69 -17.97 -15.22
C LYS A 281 14.59 -16.66 -14.45
N LEU A 282 13.42 -16.01 -14.46
CA LEU A 282 13.20 -14.76 -13.73
C LEU A 282 13.29 -14.97 -12.22
N ASN A 283 12.79 -16.08 -11.71
CA ASN A 283 12.86 -16.39 -10.29
C ASN A 283 14.32 -16.59 -9.83
N HIS A 284 15.14 -17.32 -10.57
CA HIS A 284 16.57 -17.43 -10.25
C HIS A 284 17.34 -16.12 -10.45
N ARG A 285 16.92 -15.26 -11.38
CA ARG A 285 17.48 -13.91 -11.52
C ARG A 285 17.17 -13.06 -10.28
N LYS A 286 15.94 -13.14 -9.76
CA LYS A 286 15.53 -12.51 -8.50
C LYS A 286 16.37 -13.03 -7.34
N ASP A 287 16.55 -14.35 -7.22
CA ASP A 287 17.37 -14.96 -6.16
C ASP A 287 18.81 -14.43 -6.20
N ALA A 288 19.41 -14.38 -7.40
CA ALA A 288 20.75 -13.84 -7.60
C ALA A 288 20.86 -12.37 -7.16
N MET A 289 19.86 -11.54 -7.49
CA MET A 289 19.82 -10.13 -7.07
C MET A 289 19.65 -9.98 -5.56
N GLN A 290 18.81 -10.80 -4.92
CA GLN A 290 18.62 -10.78 -3.46
C GLN A 290 19.88 -11.18 -2.70
N LEU A 291 20.71 -12.05 -3.29
CA LEU A 291 22.02 -12.42 -2.76
C LEU A 291 23.12 -11.40 -3.09
N ASP A 292 22.82 -10.33 -3.84
CA ASP A 292 23.80 -9.41 -4.40
C ASP A 292 24.91 -10.19 -5.15
N PHE A 293 24.48 -11.12 -5.99
CA PHE A 293 25.37 -12.06 -6.67
C PHE A 293 25.95 -11.41 -7.95
N PRO A 294 27.29 -11.35 -8.14
CA PRO A 294 27.91 -10.56 -9.21
C PRO A 294 27.75 -11.14 -10.62
N LEU A 295 27.50 -12.45 -10.74
CA LEU A 295 27.41 -13.18 -12.00
C LEU A 295 25.99 -13.72 -12.23
N ILE A 296 25.02 -12.80 -12.29
CA ILE A 296 23.58 -13.10 -12.34
C ILE A 296 23.23 -14.06 -13.49
N ASP A 297 23.70 -13.80 -14.72
CA ASP A 297 23.34 -14.65 -15.87
C ASP A 297 23.92 -16.06 -15.76
N THR A 298 25.14 -16.19 -15.23
CA THR A 298 25.75 -17.51 -14.94
C THR A 298 25.00 -18.24 -13.83
N TYR A 299 24.52 -17.52 -12.81
CA TYR A 299 23.66 -18.07 -11.76
C TYR A 299 22.34 -18.60 -12.33
N VAL A 300 21.68 -17.81 -13.20
CA VAL A 300 20.46 -18.25 -13.88
C VAL A 300 20.75 -19.48 -14.73
N GLN A 301 21.83 -19.48 -15.52
CA GLN A 301 22.20 -20.63 -16.35
C GLN A 301 22.41 -21.89 -15.52
N TRP A 302 23.10 -21.80 -14.37
CA TRP A 302 23.36 -22.93 -13.48
C TRP A 302 22.09 -23.68 -13.08
N TYR A 303 20.99 -22.96 -12.80
CA TYR A 303 19.73 -23.55 -12.38
C TYR A 303 18.76 -23.87 -13.53
N THR A 304 18.99 -23.33 -14.72
CA THR A 304 18.02 -23.43 -15.82
C THR A 304 18.51 -24.21 -17.03
N ASP A 305 19.81 -24.46 -17.18
CA ASP A 305 20.34 -25.28 -18.27
C ASP A 305 20.05 -26.76 -18.03
N PRO A 306 19.21 -27.42 -18.85
CA PRO A 306 18.87 -28.83 -18.64
C PRO A 306 20.07 -29.78 -18.74
N LYS A 307 21.19 -29.34 -19.32
CA LYS A 307 22.43 -30.12 -19.38
C LYS A 307 23.11 -30.23 -18.02
N LEU A 308 22.78 -29.33 -17.09
CA LEU A 308 23.29 -29.30 -15.72
C LEU A 308 22.31 -29.99 -14.75
N ASP A 309 21.20 -30.54 -15.24
CA ASP A 309 20.32 -31.34 -14.42
C ASP A 309 20.82 -32.80 -14.34
N LYS A 310 20.84 -33.36 -13.14
CA LYS A 310 21.26 -34.74 -12.91
C LYS A 310 20.17 -35.68 -13.42
N THR A 311 20.38 -36.20 -14.63
CA THR A 311 19.45 -37.15 -15.24
C THR A 311 19.58 -38.55 -14.60
N GLY A 312 18.80 -38.81 -13.54
CA GLY A 312 18.63 -40.14 -12.92
C GLY A 312 19.74 -40.59 -11.95
N ASP A 313 19.75 -41.89 -11.61
CA ASP A 313 20.71 -42.59 -10.70
C ASP A 313 22.15 -42.67 -11.27
N ALA A 314 22.59 -41.65 -12.00
CA ALA A 314 23.92 -41.62 -12.56
C ALA A 314 24.94 -41.25 -11.48
N ASP A 315 25.48 -42.24 -10.78
CA ASP A 315 26.70 -42.14 -9.96
C ASP A 315 27.91 -41.56 -10.73
N LEU A 316 27.79 -41.41 -12.05
CA LEU A 316 28.82 -41.03 -13.01
C LEU A 316 28.29 -39.95 -13.97
N TRP A 317 28.00 -38.77 -13.43
CA TRP A 317 27.64 -37.58 -14.18
C TRP A 317 28.43 -36.38 -13.64
N TYR A 318 29.03 -35.58 -14.54
CA TYR A 318 30.03 -34.55 -14.23
C TYR A 318 29.80 -33.20 -14.94
N GLU A 319 28.64 -32.99 -15.59
CA GLU A 319 28.41 -31.74 -16.34
C GLU A 319 28.33 -30.52 -15.40
N ASP A 320 27.77 -30.68 -14.19
CA ASP A 320 27.80 -29.65 -13.14
C ASP A 320 29.23 -29.30 -12.71
N ASP A 321 30.04 -30.32 -12.41
CA ASP A 321 31.42 -30.16 -12.02
C ASP A 321 32.26 -29.49 -13.11
N TRP A 322 32.06 -29.88 -14.38
CA TRP A 322 32.70 -29.24 -15.52
C TRP A 322 32.29 -27.79 -15.67
N PHE A 323 31.01 -27.48 -15.50
CA PHE A 323 30.53 -26.11 -15.53
C PHE A 323 31.22 -25.26 -14.45
N LEU A 324 31.37 -25.78 -13.23
CA LEU A 324 32.08 -25.08 -12.15
C LEU A 324 33.58 -24.91 -12.40
N ILE A 325 34.23 -25.90 -13.03
CA ILE A 325 35.64 -25.80 -13.45
C ILE A 325 35.81 -24.73 -14.54
N ASP A 326 34.89 -24.66 -15.49
CA ASP A 326 34.90 -23.70 -16.60
C ASP A 326 34.53 -22.27 -16.12
N HIS A 327 33.83 -22.14 -14.98
CA HIS A 327 33.42 -20.87 -14.37
C HIS A 327 33.98 -20.70 -12.95
N PRO A 328 35.30 -20.57 -12.78
CA PRO A 328 35.93 -20.54 -11.46
C PRO A 328 35.50 -19.33 -10.60
N ASP A 329 35.19 -18.19 -11.21
CA ASP A 329 34.73 -17.00 -10.48
C ASP A 329 33.28 -17.15 -9.99
N PHE A 330 32.44 -17.84 -10.76
CA PHE A 330 31.09 -18.23 -10.32
C PHE A 330 31.16 -19.18 -9.12
N TYR A 331 32.01 -20.21 -9.22
CA TYR A 331 32.19 -21.17 -8.13
C TYR A 331 32.66 -20.50 -6.83
N ARG A 332 33.61 -19.57 -6.92
CA ARG A 332 34.05 -18.76 -5.77
C ARG A 332 32.92 -17.91 -5.21
N ALA A 333 32.17 -17.20 -6.06
CA ALA A 333 31.04 -16.39 -5.61
C ALA A 333 29.97 -17.22 -4.91
N MET A 334 29.69 -18.45 -5.38
CA MET A 334 28.75 -19.38 -4.73
C MET A 334 29.23 -19.81 -3.33
N LEU A 335 30.53 -20.02 -3.14
CA LEU A 335 31.12 -20.29 -1.82
C LEU A 335 31.07 -19.05 -0.91
N ASP A 336 31.46 -17.88 -1.44
CA ASP A 336 31.54 -16.63 -0.69
C ASP A 336 30.15 -16.16 -0.20
N LYS A 337 29.12 -16.35 -1.02
CA LYS A 337 27.72 -16.09 -0.67
C LYS A 337 27.07 -17.21 0.13
N GLY A 338 27.81 -18.28 0.44
CA GLY A 338 27.34 -19.40 1.26
C GLY A 338 26.30 -20.31 0.60
N VAL A 339 26.08 -20.18 -0.72
CA VAL A 339 25.20 -21.06 -1.50
C VAL A 339 25.80 -22.47 -1.53
N PHE A 340 27.12 -22.57 -1.73
CA PHE A 340 27.86 -23.82 -1.54
C PHE A 340 28.51 -23.87 -0.16
N LYS A 341 28.22 -24.95 0.58
CA LYS A 341 28.74 -25.17 1.94
C LYS A 341 30.07 -25.92 1.98
N VAL A 342 30.37 -26.68 0.93
CA VAL A 342 31.54 -27.56 0.88
C VAL A 342 32.31 -27.30 -0.40
N ARG A 343 33.64 -27.28 -0.29
CA ARG A 343 34.50 -27.21 -1.46
C ARG A 343 34.47 -28.54 -2.21
N ALA A 344 34.15 -28.49 -3.50
CA ALA A 344 34.16 -29.64 -4.38
C ALA A 344 35.62 -30.09 -4.62
N ASP A 345 35.86 -31.40 -4.58
CA ASP A 345 37.16 -31.95 -4.92
C ASP A 345 37.22 -32.26 -6.42
N PHE A 346 37.51 -31.23 -7.21
CA PHE A 346 37.65 -31.34 -8.66
C PHE A 346 38.76 -32.29 -9.12
N ARG A 347 39.64 -32.78 -8.21
CA ARG A 347 40.62 -33.83 -8.58
C ARG A 347 39.96 -35.17 -8.86
N THR A 348 38.76 -35.39 -8.31
CA THR A 348 37.97 -36.60 -8.57
C THR A 348 37.14 -36.50 -9.85
N VAL A 349 37.09 -35.31 -10.46
CA VAL A 349 36.34 -35.04 -11.69
C VAL A 349 37.27 -35.26 -12.88
N PRO A 350 36.95 -36.18 -13.80
CA PRO A 350 37.76 -36.40 -14.99
C PRO A 350 37.61 -35.22 -15.96
N THR A 351 38.57 -34.97 -16.85
CA THR A 351 38.29 -34.13 -18.04
C THR A 351 37.25 -34.81 -18.96
N ARG A 352 36.57 -34.04 -19.81
CA ARG A 352 35.60 -34.58 -20.79
C ARG A 352 36.21 -35.68 -21.67
N GLU A 353 37.47 -35.56 -22.09
CA GLU A 353 38.19 -36.56 -22.88
C GLU A 353 38.40 -37.87 -22.08
N VAL A 354 38.88 -37.77 -20.85
CA VAL A 354 39.09 -38.92 -19.95
C VAL A 354 37.77 -39.63 -19.63
N PHE A 355 36.67 -38.89 -19.47
CA PHE A 355 35.37 -39.51 -19.22
C PHE A 355 34.86 -40.31 -20.43
N LYS A 356 35.09 -39.83 -21.66
CA LYS A 356 34.80 -40.62 -22.89
C LYS A 356 35.62 -41.91 -22.95
N LEU A 357 36.88 -41.87 -22.53
CA LEU A 357 37.70 -43.08 -22.40
C LEU A 357 37.12 -44.02 -21.34
N TYR A 358 36.62 -43.49 -20.23
CA TYR A 358 35.98 -44.30 -19.19
C TYR A 358 34.71 -44.99 -19.69
N GLN A 359 33.85 -44.28 -20.44
CA GLN A 359 32.66 -44.89 -21.07
C GLN A 359 33.06 -46.03 -22.01
N THR A 360 34.10 -45.82 -22.82
CA THR A 360 34.65 -46.89 -23.69
C THR A 360 35.15 -48.07 -22.84
N TYR A 361 35.85 -47.78 -21.74
CA TYR A 361 36.36 -48.79 -20.82
C TYR A 361 35.26 -49.60 -20.14
N THR A 362 34.13 -48.98 -19.76
CA THR A 362 33.02 -49.70 -19.11
C THR A 362 32.39 -50.73 -20.03
N ASP A 363 32.33 -50.43 -21.33
CA ASP A 363 31.70 -51.26 -22.37
C ASP A 363 32.56 -52.45 -22.81
N LEU A 364 33.84 -52.49 -22.43
CA LEU A 364 34.72 -53.62 -22.75
C LEU A 364 34.26 -54.90 -22.04
N GLY A 365 33.96 -55.95 -22.81
CA GLY A 365 33.38 -57.19 -22.28
C GLY A 365 34.32 -58.12 -21.49
N SER A 366 35.63 -57.84 -21.41
CA SER A 366 36.57 -58.70 -20.67
C SER A 366 37.54 -57.93 -19.79
N VAL A 367 37.93 -58.54 -18.65
CA VAL A 367 38.89 -57.97 -17.70
C VAL A 367 40.25 -57.69 -18.38
N ASN A 368 40.71 -58.57 -19.28
CA ASN A 368 41.96 -58.37 -20.00
C ASN A 368 41.89 -57.21 -20.99
N ALA A 369 40.77 -57.06 -21.71
CA ALA A 369 40.56 -55.89 -22.57
C ALA A 369 40.57 -54.59 -21.76
N LYS A 370 39.89 -54.57 -20.61
CA LYS A 370 39.90 -53.44 -19.66
C LYS A 370 41.31 -53.09 -19.16
N LYS A 371 42.11 -54.09 -18.79
CA LYS A 371 43.50 -53.90 -18.36
C LYS A 371 44.39 -53.35 -19.48
N ASN A 372 44.29 -53.88 -20.69
CA ASN A 372 45.05 -53.39 -21.84
C ASN A 372 44.64 -51.96 -22.19
N PHE A 373 43.34 -51.68 -22.19
CA PHE A 373 42.83 -50.34 -22.46
C PHE A 373 43.36 -49.31 -21.43
N ARG A 374 43.33 -49.62 -20.14
CA ARG A 374 43.95 -48.76 -19.11
C ARG A 374 45.45 -48.59 -19.29
N PHE A 375 46.15 -49.61 -19.79
CA PHE A 375 47.58 -49.51 -20.06
C PHE A 375 47.89 -48.56 -21.20
N ASP A 376 47.05 -48.56 -22.24
CA ASP A 376 47.21 -47.69 -23.41
C ASP A 376 46.70 -46.25 -23.14
N HIS A 377 45.87 -46.06 -22.10
CA HIS A 377 45.28 -44.79 -21.68
C HIS A 377 45.65 -44.42 -20.23
N PRO A 378 46.89 -43.96 -19.97
CA PRO A 378 47.38 -43.69 -18.61
C PRO A 378 46.60 -42.58 -17.89
N GLU A 379 46.03 -41.63 -18.61
CA GLU A 379 45.15 -40.58 -18.09
C GLU A 379 43.88 -41.15 -17.42
N LEU A 380 43.28 -42.18 -18.04
CA LEU A 380 42.14 -42.90 -17.49
C LEU A 380 42.55 -43.71 -16.25
N ASP A 381 43.72 -44.36 -16.31
CA ASP A 381 44.25 -45.13 -15.19
C ASP A 381 44.49 -44.24 -13.96
N ASN A 382 45.15 -43.10 -14.16
CA ASN A 382 45.45 -42.14 -13.10
C ASN A 382 44.18 -41.59 -12.46
N TRP A 383 43.20 -41.17 -13.27
CA TRP A 383 41.92 -40.71 -12.73
C TRP A 383 41.17 -41.83 -11.99
N GLY A 384 41.15 -43.06 -12.52
CA GLY A 384 40.49 -44.19 -11.87
C GLY A 384 41.14 -44.61 -10.55
N VAL A 385 42.46 -44.42 -10.41
CA VAL A 385 43.16 -44.57 -9.12
C VAL A 385 42.64 -43.55 -8.10
N ILE A 386 42.46 -42.29 -8.50
CA ILE A 386 41.99 -41.21 -7.62
C ILE A 386 40.51 -41.40 -7.27
N LYS A 387 39.65 -41.59 -8.28
CA LYS A 387 38.19 -41.64 -8.10
C LYS A 387 37.69 -42.94 -7.47
N PHE A 388 38.23 -44.07 -7.91
CA PHE A 388 37.72 -45.40 -7.54
C PHE A 388 38.69 -46.20 -6.67
N GLY A 389 39.85 -45.64 -6.32
CA GLY A 389 40.88 -46.36 -5.56
C GLY A 389 41.50 -47.53 -6.32
N TRP A 390 41.50 -47.49 -7.66
CA TRP A 390 42.12 -48.54 -8.45
C TRP A 390 43.61 -48.67 -8.12
N VAL A 391 44.13 -49.91 -8.15
CA VAL A 391 45.58 -50.12 -8.24
C VAL A 391 46.00 -49.74 -9.66
N SER A 392 47.01 -48.87 -9.80
CA SER A 392 47.49 -48.42 -11.11
C SER A 392 47.90 -49.60 -11.99
N ILE A 393 47.68 -49.50 -13.29
CA ILE A 393 47.91 -50.63 -14.21
C ILE A 393 49.40 -51.00 -14.30
N LYS A 394 50.29 -50.02 -14.13
CA LYS A 394 51.74 -50.23 -14.02
C LYS A 394 52.09 -51.07 -12.81
N GLU A 395 51.46 -50.79 -11.67
CA GLU A 395 51.65 -51.55 -10.44
C GLU A 395 51.04 -52.96 -10.54
N GLN A 396 49.88 -53.11 -11.18
CA GLN A 396 49.31 -54.42 -11.46
C GLN A 396 50.23 -55.27 -12.33
N LYS A 397 50.76 -54.73 -13.44
CA LYS A 397 51.71 -55.45 -14.30
C LYS A 397 53.01 -55.79 -13.57
N ARG A 398 53.52 -54.87 -12.73
CA ARG A 398 54.68 -55.15 -11.87
C ARG A 398 54.41 -56.36 -10.98
N ARG A 399 53.27 -56.39 -10.28
CA ARG A 399 52.87 -57.50 -9.41
C ARG A 399 52.64 -58.80 -10.15
N GLU A 400 52.10 -58.76 -11.36
CA GLU A 400 51.91 -59.95 -12.19
C GLU A 400 53.25 -60.59 -12.59
N GLY A 401 54.29 -59.79 -12.80
CA GLY A 401 55.65 -60.23 -13.10
C GLY A 401 56.46 -60.76 -11.91
N LEU A 402 55.99 -60.57 -10.67
CA LEU A 402 56.67 -61.06 -9.47
C LEU A 402 56.49 -62.58 -9.29
N THR A 403 57.56 -63.24 -8.87
CA THR A 403 57.55 -64.63 -8.41
C THR A 403 56.73 -64.78 -7.11
N PRO A 404 56.27 -66.00 -6.77
CA PRO A 404 55.57 -66.24 -5.51
C PRO A 404 56.33 -65.76 -4.27
N THR A 405 57.66 -65.91 -4.26
CA THR A 405 58.53 -65.45 -3.16
C THR A 405 58.58 -63.93 -3.05
N GLU A 406 58.70 -63.22 -4.17
CA GLU A 406 58.70 -61.75 -4.18
C GLU A 406 57.32 -61.19 -3.77
N LYS A 407 56.22 -61.81 -4.21
CA LYS A 407 54.86 -61.44 -3.75
C LYS A 407 54.71 -61.59 -2.24
N PHE A 408 55.25 -62.68 -1.68
CA PHE A 408 55.23 -62.92 -0.23
C PHE A 408 56.06 -61.87 0.51
N GLN A 409 57.28 -61.58 0.05
CA GLN A 409 58.13 -60.54 0.65
C GLN A 409 57.48 -59.15 0.61
N GLU A 410 56.83 -58.78 -0.48
CA GLU A 410 56.12 -57.51 -0.59
C GLU A 410 54.88 -57.43 0.32
N ALA A 411 54.13 -58.52 0.44
CA ALA A 411 52.99 -58.61 1.36
C ALA A 411 53.45 -58.43 2.82
N VAL A 412 54.53 -59.11 3.23
CA VAL A 412 55.12 -58.97 4.56
C VAL A 412 55.59 -57.53 4.78
N ALA A 413 56.31 -56.93 3.82
CA ALA A 413 56.78 -55.55 3.94
C ALA A 413 55.63 -54.54 4.06
N ARG A 414 54.52 -54.76 3.34
CA ARG A 414 53.32 -53.92 3.44
C ARG A 414 52.65 -54.05 4.80
N GLU A 415 52.45 -55.27 5.30
CA GLU A 415 51.89 -55.50 6.64
C GLU A 415 52.76 -54.90 7.74
N GLU A 416 54.09 -55.03 7.63
CA GLU A 416 55.01 -54.39 8.58
C GLU A 416 54.93 -52.86 8.55
N LYS A 417 54.75 -52.27 7.36
CA LYS A 417 54.56 -50.84 7.19
C LYS A 417 53.23 -50.37 7.78
N GLU A 418 52.13 -51.04 7.46
CA GLU A 418 50.79 -50.73 8.02
C GLU A 418 50.78 -50.87 9.54
N ARG A 419 51.43 -51.91 10.08
CA ARG A 419 51.60 -52.09 11.52
C ARG A 419 52.37 -50.92 12.13
N ARG A 420 53.46 -50.46 11.50
CA ARG A 420 54.27 -49.33 11.98
C ARG A 420 53.49 -48.02 11.95
N GLU A 421 52.75 -47.74 10.89
CA GLU A 421 51.91 -46.55 10.77
C GLU A 421 50.71 -46.57 11.74
N GLY A 422 50.13 -47.75 11.98
CA GLY A 422 49.08 -47.94 12.98
C GLY A 422 49.58 -47.67 14.41
N LEU A 423 50.77 -48.19 14.75
CA LEU A 423 51.41 -47.89 16.04
C LEU A 423 51.69 -46.39 16.19
N LYS A 424 52.17 -45.72 15.14
CA LYS A 424 52.44 -44.28 15.17
C LYS A 424 51.17 -43.45 15.41
N ARG A 425 50.05 -43.81 14.76
CA ARG A 425 48.75 -43.13 14.99
C ARG A 425 48.23 -43.31 16.40
N ILE A 426 48.46 -44.47 17.01
CA ILE A 426 48.09 -44.71 18.41
C ILE A 426 48.96 -43.86 19.35
N GLU A 427 50.26 -43.75 19.07
CA GLU A 427 51.20 -42.93 19.82
C GLU A 427 50.83 -41.43 19.74
N GLU A 428 50.58 -40.91 18.54
CA GLU A 428 50.12 -39.52 18.31
C GLU A 428 48.78 -39.23 19.00
N GLY A 429 47.82 -40.18 18.94
CA GLY A 429 46.52 -40.02 19.61
C GLY A 429 46.59 -40.11 21.15
N LEU A 430 47.61 -40.76 21.71
CA LEU A 430 47.87 -40.76 23.16
C LEU A 430 48.51 -39.45 23.62
N GLU A 431 49.37 -38.83 22.80
CA GLU A 431 49.97 -37.51 23.09
C GLU A 431 48.95 -36.36 23.04
N GLU A 432 47.86 -36.48 22.28
CA GLU A 432 46.78 -35.48 22.24
C GLU A 432 45.80 -35.56 23.45
N LEU A 433 45.89 -36.63 24.26
CA LEU A 433 45.02 -36.88 25.42
C LEU A 433 45.66 -36.53 26.77
N ASP A 434 46.98 -36.38 26.82
CA ASP A 434 47.75 -35.81 27.95
C ASP A 434 47.84 -34.28 27.82
#